data_AF-A0A6I3L9Y3-F1
#
_entry.id   AF-A0A6I3L9Y3-F1
#
_cell.length_a   1.000
_cell.length_b   1.000
_cell.length_c   1.000
_cell.angle_alpha   90.00
_cell.angle_beta   90.00
_cell.angle_gamma   90.00
#
_symmetry.space_group_name_H-M   'P 1'
#
loop_
_entity.id
_entity.type
_entity.pdbx_description
1 polymer ?
#
loop_
_entity_poly.entity_id
_entity_poly.type
_entity_poly.pdbx_seq_one_letter_code
_entity_poly.pdbx_strand_id
1 'polypeptide(L)'
;MCGRMMCTMDMTPSPPRRSREDLLATLLDTATDILALDDVEDVLQAIVRRTRALLGTDMAYISFTDARSNETYIRQTDGVATHGYRTLRQPLGTGVLGQIARGIAPAQTRDYLVDPRLNRIDRIDRIVREEGVRAIMGVPLTVGGRALGALVVAERQPRVFTPEEISDVDLLGRHAAVALDRSMRFAELSRTAADLEAERVERARELALITDMLALDSALIDAVTVTPALPRILDVGRGALARDLEVRDAAGAPLAMTGIVAQPTMIAIAAGGESLGTLHVDGALDDAARSLAERVAAYVSLALLLEHARDDAELRLQTEVLGDLLARPDAPHPHAARWLRRWGIPAGAALRVVVVDAPAEGRSERVHALRALGAGAVLLADHEDHLCFATPDADWGERADALFRAHGWSLRAGVGGPVNDVRLLADAHSRALLAHGSLATLGRDGVVDAAELGMLAALLDLSRRGELPASLTDPVRPLRDYDSARGTALTRTAFLFLECDGHVARVAELAHVHRNTVRQRLERIGSLLGPGWDASPRRLETHLALRVVMAGAT
;
A
#
# COMPACT_ATOMS: atom_id res chain seq x y z
N MET A 1 -7.83 -7.27 117.86
CA MET A 1 -6.80 -6.43 118.51
C MET A 1 -6.17 -5.54 117.44
N CYS A 2 -5.95 -4.26 117.77
CA CYS A 2 -5.29 -3.18 117.01
C CYS A 2 -4.09 -3.61 116.14
N GLY A 3 -3.65 -2.89 115.08
CA GLY A 3 -3.95 -1.51 114.67
C GLY A 3 -3.23 -1.13 113.35
N ARG A 4 -3.78 -0.15 112.64
CA ARG A 4 -3.23 1.20 112.30
C ARG A 4 -2.31 1.30 111.06
N MET A 5 -2.92 1.89 110.02
CA MET A 5 -2.40 2.74 108.93
C MET A 5 -0.90 3.13 108.92
N MET A 6 -0.29 2.99 107.73
CA MET A 6 0.64 3.97 107.19
C MET A 6 0.43 4.07 105.67
N CYS A 7 -0.15 5.18 105.21
CA CYS A 7 -0.17 5.58 103.80
C CYS A 7 1.20 6.18 103.46
N THR A 8 1.87 5.66 102.44
CA THR A 8 2.94 6.35 101.73
C THR A 8 2.43 6.67 100.33
N MET A 9 2.11 7.94 100.09
CA MET A 9 1.96 8.51 98.76
C MET A 9 3.33 8.52 98.10
N ASP A 10 3.52 7.69 97.07
CA ASP A 10 4.67 7.80 96.18
C ASP A 10 4.41 8.95 95.19
N MET A 11 5.11 10.05 95.44
CA MET A 11 5.20 11.21 94.55
C MET A 11 6.22 10.89 93.45
N THR A 12 5.75 10.65 92.22
CA THR A 12 6.59 10.61 91.02
C THR A 12 7.23 11.98 90.78
N PRO A 13 8.54 12.08 90.43
CA PRO A 13 9.19 13.37 90.18
C PRO A 13 8.69 14.01 88.88
N SER A 14 8.38 15.31 88.93
CA SER A 14 8.08 16.13 87.74
C SER A 14 9.32 16.33 86.86
N PRO A 15 9.20 16.29 85.52
CA PRO A 15 10.31 16.59 84.60
C PRO A 15 10.75 18.07 84.69
N PRO A 16 12.00 18.39 84.29
CA PRO A 16 12.55 19.75 84.38
C PRO A 16 11.74 20.74 83.53
N ARG A 17 11.51 21.94 84.06
CA ARG A 17 10.89 23.05 83.31
C ARG A 17 11.81 23.44 82.14
N ARG A 18 11.36 23.17 80.91
CA ARG A 18 12.02 23.54 79.65
C ARG A 18 11.89 25.05 79.41
N SER A 19 12.87 25.69 78.77
CA SER A 19 12.85 27.14 78.53
C SER A 19 12.05 27.48 77.26
N ARG A 20 11.35 28.61 77.27
CA ARG A 20 10.64 29.16 76.09
C ARG A 20 11.60 29.52 74.94
N GLU A 21 12.87 29.75 75.26
CA GLU A 21 13.91 30.13 74.30
C GLU A 21 14.32 28.94 73.40
N ASP A 22 14.38 27.73 73.97
CA ASP A 22 14.73 26.50 73.22
C ASP A 22 13.69 26.16 72.15
N LEU A 23 12.40 26.35 72.47
CA LEU A 23 11.31 26.14 71.51
C LEU A 23 11.36 27.18 70.38
N LEU A 24 11.59 28.45 70.70
CA LEU A 24 11.69 29.52 69.70
C LEU A 24 12.88 29.33 68.77
N ALA A 25 14.04 28.92 69.30
CA ALA A 25 15.22 28.59 68.50
C ALA A 25 14.92 27.44 67.52
N THR A 26 14.30 26.35 68.03
CA THR A 26 13.93 25.19 67.22
C THR A 26 12.96 25.56 66.08
N LEU A 27 12.01 26.46 66.32
CA LEU A 27 11.08 26.95 65.31
C LEU A 27 11.73 27.84 64.26
N LEU A 28 12.61 28.76 64.68
CA LEU A 28 13.34 29.64 63.77
C LEU A 28 14.28 28.84 62.85
N ASP A 29 14.99 27.86 63.39
CA ASP A 29 15.83 26.94 62.61
C ASP A 29 14.99 26.14 61.61
N THR A 30 13.80 25.67 62.03
CA THR A 30 12.90 24.91 61.16
C THR A 30 12.30 25.76 60.05
N ALA A 31 11.90 27.01 60.35
CA ALA A 31 11.45 27.96 59.34
C ALA A 31 12.57 28.29 58.35
N THR A 32 13.81 28.41 58.82
CA THR A 32 14.98 28.68 57.97
C THR A 32 15.28 27.51 57.03
N ASP A 33 15.25 26.27 57.51
CA ASP A 33 15.45 25.08 56.67
C ASP A 33 14.33 24.91 55.63
N ILE A 34 13.08 25.21 55.98
CA ILE A 34 11.94 25.19 55.05
C ILE A 34 12.11 26.23 53.93
N LEU A 35 12.74 27.36 54.23
CA LEU A 35 13.01 28.44 53.29
C LEU A 35 14.29 28.19 52.44
N ALA A 36 15.25 27.41 52.96
CA ALA A 36 16.55 27.16 52.35
C ALA A 36 16.57 26.11 51.22
N LEU A 37 15.46 25.43 50.95
CA LEU A 37 15.13 24.66 49.73
C LEU A 37 16.32 24.03 48.98
N ASP A 38 16.51 22.73 49.16
CA ASP A 38 16.94 21.85 48.06
C ASP A 38 16.40 20.41 48.23
N ASP A 39 16.20 19.90 49.46
CA ASP A 39 15.62 18.57 49.69
C ASP A 39 14.57 18.56 50.82
N VAL A 40 13.34 18.13 50.48
CA VAL A 40 12.21 18.02 51.42
C VAL A 40 12.45 16.89 52.42
N GLU A 41 13.13 15.82 52.01
CA GLU A 41 13.45 14.70 52.90
C GLU A 41 14.41 15.14 54.00
N ASP A 42 15.38 16.00 53.69
CA ASP A 42 16.29 16.58 54.68
C ASP A 42 15.57 17.47 55.69
N VAL A 43 14.60 18.28 55.24
CA VAL A 43 13.75 19.11 56.10
C VAL A 43 12.91 18.22 57.04
N LEU A 44 12.26 17.19 56.52
CA LEU A 44 11.46 16.26 57.33
C LEU A 44 12.33 15.51 58.33
N GLN A 45 13.53 15.06 57.93
CA GLN A 45 14.47 14.39 58.81
C GLN A 45 14.99 15.33 59.91
N ALA A 46 15.23 16.62 59.59
CA ALA A 46 15.57 17.64 60.58
C ALA A 46 14.44 17.85 61.59
N ILE A 47 13.20 17.95 61.13
CA ILE A 47 12.02 18.09 62.00
C ILE A 47 11.88 16.90 62.94
N VAL A 48 12.01 15.67 62.43
CA VAL A 48 11.90 14.46 63.27
C VAL A 48 13.00 14.42 64.33
N ARG A 49 14.26 14.69 63.96
CA ARG A 49 15.39 14.77 64.92
C ARG A 49 15.18 15.83 65.99
N ARG A 50 14.75 17.03 65.60
CA ARG A 50 14.46 18.15 66.53
C ARG A 50 13.30 17.83 67.45
N THR A 51 12.24 17.22 66.93
CA THR A 51 11.07 16.80 67.72
C THR A 51 11.49 15.81 68.82
N ARG A 52 12.31 14.81 68.46
CA ARG A 52 12.83 13.84 69.42
C ARG A 52 13.74 14.49 70.48
N ALA A 53 14.66 15.36 70.05
CA ALA A 53 15.58 16.06 70.95
C ALA A 53 14.85 17.01 71.92
N LEU A 54 13.90 17.80 71.42
CA LEU A 54 13.11 18.77 72.19
C LEU A 54 12.30 18.07 73.30
N LEU A 55 11.65 16.95 72.97
CA LEU A 55 10.82 16.21 73.91
C LEU A 55 11.59 15.18 74.74
N GLY A 56 12.83 14.87 74.37
CA GLY A 56 13.62 13.79 75.00
C GLY A 56 12.94 12.43 74.90
N THR A 57 12.25 12.15 73.80
CA THR A 57 11.57 10.85 73.58
C THR A 57 12.50 9.80 73.02
N ASP A 58 12.15 8.54 73.18
CA ASP A 58 12.88 7.43 72.55
C ASP A 58 12.85 7.50 71.03
N MET A 59 11.71 7.88 70.45
CA MET A 59 11.45 7.85 69.02
C MET A 59 10.63 9.06 68.56
N ALA A 60 10.86 9.49 67.32
CA ALA A 60 9.97 10.34 66.57
C ALA A 60 9.90 9.89 65.10
N TYR A 61 8.77 10.13 64.43
CA TYR A 61 8.61 9.83 63.01
C TYR A 61 7.50 10.66 62.38
N ILE A 62 7.57 10.83 61.06
CA ILE A 62 6.50 11.38 60.23
C ILE A 62 5.88 10.26 59.40
N SER A 63 4.57 10.13 59.48
CA SER A 63 3.79 9.23 58.62
C SER A 63 3.03 10.02 57.56
N PHE A 64 2.98 9.51 56.33
CA PHE A 64 2.17 10.08 55.25
C PHE A 64 0.86 9.30 55.11
N THR A 65 -0.18 9.99 54.64
CA THR A 65 -1.45 9.39 54.27
C THR A 65 -1.55 9.30 52.76
N ASP A 66 -1.65 8.09 52.22
CA ASP A 66 -1.98 7.86 50.82
C ASP A 66 -3.48 7.60 50.68
N ALA A 67 -4.21 8.63 50.22
CA ALA A 67 -5.65 8.56 50.01
C ALA A 67 -6.05 7.58 48.90
N ARG A 68 -5.16 7.24 47.95
CA ARG A 68 -5.48 6.30 46.87
C ARG A 68 -5.46 4.85 47.34
N SER A 69 -4.45 4.48 48.13
CA SER A 69 -4.32 3.13 48.70
C SER A 69 -5.05 2.95 50.03
N ASN A 70 -5.58 4.04 50.62
CA ASN A 70 -6.21 4.07 51.94
C ASN A 70 -5.29 3.51 53.05
N GLU A 71 -4.00 3.87 52.97
CA GLU A 71 -2.96 3.44 53.89
C GLU A 71 -2.19 4.64 54.46
N THR A 72 -1.59 4.40 55.61
CA THR A 72 -0.55 5.27 56.18
C THR A 72 0.77 4.54 56.20
N TYR A 73 1.85 5.25 55.89
CA TYR A 73 3.19 4.68 55.89
C TYR A 73 4.18 5.66 56.50
N ILE A 74 5.22 5.13 57.14
CA ILE A 74 6.26 5.95 57.73
C ILE A 74 7.20 6.45 56.63
N ARG A 75 7.42 7.77 56.58
CA ARG A 75 8.31 8.42 55.60
C ARG A 75 9.69 8.69 56.18
N GLN A 76 9.75 9.30 57.36
CA GLN A 76 11.00 9.66 58.04
C GLN A 76 10.95 9.33 59.53
N THR A 77 12.10 8.98 60.11
CA THR A 77 12.20 8.50 61.49
C THR A 77 13.50 8.94 62.17
N ASP A 78 13.47 9.10 63.49
CA ASP A 78 14.64 9.16 64.37
C ASP A 78 14.40 8.29 65.61
N GLY A 79 15.42 7.54 66.04
CA GLY A 79 15.35 6.64 67.20
C GLY A 79 14.69 5.27 66.99
N VAL A 80 14.23 4.94 65.78
CA VAL A 80 13.63 3.63 65.43
C VAL A 80 14.74 2.58 65.20
N ALA A 81 14.71 1.46 65.92
CA ALA A 81 15.76 0.44 65.91
C ALA A 81 15.51 -0.69 64.88
N THR A 82 14.26 -1.11 64.68
CA THR A 82 13.91 -2.26 63.84
C THR A 82 13.54 -1.85 62.42
N HIS A 83 13.89 -2.70 61.45
CA HIS A 83 13.51 -2.49 60.05
C HIS A 83 11.99 -2.58 59.85
N GLY A 84 11.33 -3.53 60.53
CA GLY A 84 9.89 -3.74 60.42
C GLY A 84 9.07 -2.53 60.84
N TYR A 85 9.52 -1.79 61.86
CA TYR A 85 8.87 -0.55 62.26
C TYR A 85 9.15 0.59 61.29
N ARG A 86 10.39 0.74 60.78
CA ARG A 86 10.73 1.81 59.81
C ARG A 86 9.93 1.72 58.50
N THR A 87 9.63 0.52 58.03
CA THR A 87 8.89 0.28 56.77
C THR A 87 7.40 -0.01 56.99
N LEU A 88 6.88 0.29 58.19
CA LEU A 88 5.51 0.00 58.56
C LEU A 88 4.51 0.71 57.63
N ARG A 89 3.64 -0.09 57.01
CA ARG A 89 2.43 0.36 56.29
C ARG A 89 1.20 -0.21 56.99
N GLN A 90 0.18 0.61 57.20
CA GLN A 90 -1.05 0.19 57.87
C GLN A 90 -2.29 0.84 57.26
N PRO A 91 -3.45 0.16 57.24
CA PRO A 91 -4.71 0.74 56.79
C PRO A 91 -5.04 2.03 57.55
N LEU A 92 -5.59 3.01 56.84
CA LEU A 92 -6.08 4.24 57.45
C LEU A 92 -7.14 3.90 58.53
N GLY A 93 -7.07 4.57 59.68
CA GLY A 93 -7.97 4.27 60.81
C GLY A 93 -7.40 3.27 61.84
N THR A 94 -6.17 2.78 61.65
CA THR A 94 -5.50 1.86 62.58
C THR A 94 -4.68 2.60 63.65
N GLY A 95 -4.67 2.09 64.88
CA GLY A 95 -3.85 2.61 65.97
C GLY A 95 -4.10 4.08 66.32
N VAL A 96 -3.05 4.75 66.82
CA VAL A 96 -3.08 6.18 67.17
C VAL A 96 -3.23 7.06 65.93
N LEU A 97 -2.58 6.70 64.81
CA LEU A 97 -2.72 7.38 63.53
C LEU A 97 -4.19 7.43 63.05
N GLY A 98 -4.94 6.35 63.29
CA GLY A 98 -6.36 6.28 62.99
C GLY A 98 -7.25 7.18 63.83
N GLN A 99 -6.85 7.53 65.05
CA GLN A 99 -7.56 8.52 65.86
C GLN A 99 -7.23 9.95 65.38
N ILE A 100 -5.96 10.21 65.08
CA ILE A 100 -5.50 11.49 64.52
C ILE A 100 -6.22 11.81 63.22
N ALA A 101 -6.27 10.85 62.29
CA ALA A 101 -6.93 11.03 60.99
C ALA A 101 -8.46 11.26 61.11
N ARG A 102 -9.13 10.61 62.08
CA ARG A 102 -10.58 10.76 62.29
C ARG A 102 -10.97 12.09 62.92
N GLY A 103 -10.20 12.53 63.92
CA GLY A 103 -10.49 13.74 64.68
C GLY A 103 -9.87 15.01 64.10
N ILE A 104 -8.89 14.88 63.19
CA ILE A 104 -7.99 15.97 62.78
C ILE A 104 -7.49 16.73 64.03
N ALA A 105 -7.09 15.96 65.03
CA ALA A 105 -6.70 16.46 66.34
C ALA A 105 -5.60 15.56 66.92
N PRO A 106 -4.79 16.06 67.85
CA PRO A 106 -3.81 15.24 68.55
C PRO A 106 -4.46 14.03 69.23
N ALA A 107 -3.77 12.89 69.20
CA ALA A 107 -4.17 11.69 69.93
C ALA A 107 -2.96 11.06 70.61
N GLN A 108 -3.20 10.41 71.75
CA GLN A 108 -2.17 9.69 72.48
C GLN A 108 -2.71 8.42 73.13
N THR A 109 -1.83 7.46 73.34
CA THR A 109 -2.05 6.27 74.15
C THR A 109 -0.92 6.12 75.17
N ARG A 110 -1.29 5.77 76.41
CA ARG A 110 -0.31 5.48 77.46
C ARG A 110 0.42 4.17 77.22
N ASP A 111 -0.29 3.18 76.67
CA ASP A 111 0.23 1.85 76.44
C ASP A 111 -0.54 1.16 75.29
N TYR A 112 0.05 1.20 74.09
CA TYR A 112 -0.55 0.78 72.83
C TYR A 112 -1.07 -0.66 72.88
N LEU A 113 -0.31 -1.59 73.45
CA LEU A 113 -0.62 -3.02 73.40
C LEU A 113 -1.80 -3.42 74.30
N VAL A 114 -2.29 -2.53 75.16
CA VAL A 114 -3.39 -2.79 76.10
C VAL A 114 -4.51 -1.75 76.01
N ASP A 115 -4.41 -0.76 75.11
CA ASP A 115 -5.43 0.28 74.98
C ASP A 115 -6.66 -0.22 74.16
N PRO A 116 -7.85 -0.32 74.78
CA PRO A 116 -9.05 -0.79 74.10
C PRO A 116 -9.64 0.22 73.11
N ARG A 117 -9.18 1.48 73.11
CA ARG A 117 -9.69 2.55 72.23
C ARG A 117 -9.06 2.52 70.85
N LEU A 118 -8.01 1.73 70.66
CA LEU A 118 -7.26 1.63 69.42
C LEU A 118 -7.82 0.49 68.57
N ASN A 119 -8.02 0.76 67.28
CA ASN A 119 -8.25 -0.29 66.30
C ASN A 119 -6.89 -0.97 66.03
N ARG A 120 -6.70 -2.19 66.53
CA ARG A 120 -5.43 -2.92 66.50
C ARG A 120 -5.49 -4.09 65.53
N ILE A 121 -4.36 -4.38 64.91
CA ILE A 121 -4.21 -5.47 63.93
C ILE A 121 -3.03 -6.32 64.36
N ASP A 122 -3.21 -7.63 64.48
CA ASP A 122 -2.22 -8.56 65.05
C ASP A 122 -0.83 -8.47 64.41
N ARG A 123 -0.76 -8.27 63.09
CA ARG A 123 0.50 -8.09 62.36
C ARG A 123 1.25 -6.83 62.81
N ILE A 124 0.53 -5.74 63.05
CA ILE A 124 1.10 -4.45 63.47
C ILE A 124 1.50 -4.54 64.94
N ASP A 125 0.67 -5.14 65.80
CA ASP A 125 0.99 -5.38 67.21
C ASP A 125 2.29 -6.18 67.38
N ARG A 126 2.60 -7.10 66.46
CA ARG A 126 3.89 -7.81 66.44
C ARG A 126 5.07 -6.87 66.19
N ILE A 127 4.97 -6.02 65.17
CA ILE A 127 6.01 -5.05 64.81
C ILE A 127 6.22 -4.02 65.93
N VAL A 128 5.13 -3.52 66.53
CA VAL A 128 5.15 -2.59 67.67
C VAL A 128 5.83 -3.24 68.89
N ARG A 129 5.53 -4.51 69.17
CA ARG A 129 6.12 -5.27 70.27
C ARG A 129 7.61 -5.54 70.06
N GLU A 130 8.03 -5.87 68.84
CA GLU A 130 9.43 -6.09 68.47
C GLU A 130 10.28 -4.82 68.64
N GLU A 131 9.73 -3.65 68.28
CA GLU A 131 10.38 -2.35 68.51
C GLU A 131 10.40 -1.93 70.00
N GLY A 132 9.53 -2.54 70.80
CA GLY A 132 9.37 -2.24 72.23
C GLY A 132 8.50 -1.01 72.51
N VAL A 133 7.71 -0.54 71.55
CA VAL A 133 6.88 0.68 71.70
C VAL A 133 5.74 0.44 72.67
N ARG A 134 5.57 1.38 73.62
CA ARG A 134 4.53 1.38 74.65
C ARG A 134 3.67 2.62 74.54
N ALA A 135 4.21 3.83 74.71
CA ALA A 135 3.43 5.05 74.57
C ALA A 135 3.58 5.64 73.17
N ILE A 136 2.51 6.22 72.62
CA ILE A 136 2.52 6.92 71.33
C ILE A 136 1.68 8.18 71.45
N MET A 137 2.19 9.32 70.99
CA MET A 137 1.43 10.55 70.79
C MET A 137 1.72 11.08 69.39
N GLY A 138 0.69 11.53 68.70
CA GLY A 138 0.90 12.23 67.44
C GLY A 138 -0.08 13.36 67.21
N VAL A 139 0.32 14.25 66.31
CA VAL A 139 -0.44 15.42 65.86
C VAL A 139 -0.66 15.33 64.35
N PRO A 140 -1.78 15.84 63.83
CA PRO A 140 -2.05 15.78 62.40
C PRO A 140 -1.21 16.81 61.64
N LEU A 141 -0.69 16.44 60.48
CA LEU A 141 -0.04 17.36 59.55
C LEU A 141 -1.08 17.91 58.58
N THR A 142 -1.70 19.04 58.91
CA THR A 142 -2.85 19.56 58.16
C THR A 142 -2.52 20.79 57.32
N VAL A 143 -3.00 20.82 56.08
CA VAL A 143 -3.02 22.01 55.23
C VAL A 143 -4.41 22.14 54.60
N GLY A 144 -5.02 23.33 54.70
CA GLY A 144 -6.34 23.61 54.10
C GLY A 144 -7.48 22.70 54.61
N GLY A 145 -7.40 22.22 55.87
CA GLY A 145 -8.40 21.31 56.45
C GLY A 145 -8.22 19.83 56.09
N ARG A 146 -7.19 19.47 55.32
CA ARG A 146 -6.85 18.07 54.97
C ARG A 146 -5.62 17.60 55.73
N ALA A 147 -5.69 16.41 56.34
CA ALA A 147 -4.52 15.75 56.94
C ALA A 147 -3.66 15.08 55.86
N LEU A 148 -2.43 15.55 55.68
CA LEU A 148 -1.42 14.97 54.78
C LEU A 148 -0.70 13.78 55.44
N GLY A 149 -0.76 13.70 56.76
CA GLY A 149 0.02 12.77 57.56
C GLY A 149 -0.08 13.06 59.06
N ALA A 150 0.88 12.56 59.83
CA ALA A 150 1.02 12.83 61.25
C ALA A 150 2.49 12.91 61.65
N LEU A 151 2.82 13.81 62.58
CA LEU A 151 4.09 13.81 63.30
C LEU A 151 3.86 13.08 64.62
N VAL A 152 4.66 12.06 64.89
CA VAL A 152 4.44 11.12 65.98
C VAL A 152 5.70 10.98 66.81
N VAL A 153 5.53 10.93 68.12
CA VAL A 153 6.55 10.53 69.08
C VAL A 153 6.12 9.25 69.80
N ALA A 154 7.10 8.42 70.16
CA ALA A 154 6.85 7.17 70.84
C ALA A 154 7.91 6.89 71.92
N GLU A 155 7.50 6.12 72.93
CA GLU A 155 8.33 5.71 74.07
C GLU A 155 8.28 4.20 74.26
N ARG A 156 9.38 3.63 74.76
CA ARG A 156 9.45 2.20 75.14
C ARG A 156 8.94 1.92 76.54
N GLN A 157 8.49 2.96 77.25
CA GLN A 157 7.86 2.86 78.57
C GLN A 157 6.47 3.51 78.55
N PRO A 158 5.52 3.05 79.39
CA PRO A 158 4.21 3.70 79.49
C PRO A 158 4.33 5.16 79.96
N ARG A 159 3.77 6.10 79.19
CA ARG A 159 3.89 7.56 79.42
C ARG A 159 2.61 8.27 79.01
N VAL A 160 2.25 9.34 79.74
CA VAL A 160 1.21 10.30 79.32
C VAL A 160 1.89 11.62 79.00
N PHE A 161 1.65 12.15 77.81
CA PHE A 161 2.22 13.43 77.35
C PHE A 161 1.40 14.60 77.88
N THR A 162 2.09 15.66 78.31
CA THR A 162 1.42 16.85 78.86
C THR A 162 0.79 17.71 77.75
N PRO A 163 -0.18 18.58 78.07
CA PRO A 163 -0.73 19.52 77.08
C PRO A 163 0.31 20.44 76.44
N GLU A 164 1.33 20.83 77.19
CA GLU A 164 2.46 21.64 76.70
C GLU A 164 3.28 20.85 75.67
N GLU A 165 3.62 19.58 75.96
CA GLU A 165 4.35 18.72 75.04
C GLU A 165 3.58 18.44 73.74
N ILE A 166 2.25 18.28 73.83
CA ILE A 166 1.39 18.13 72.66
C ILE A 166 1.37 19.43 71.84
N SER A 167 1.31 20.59 72.51
CA SER A 167 1.32 21.90 71.84
C SER A 167 2.63 22.17 71.10
N ASP A 168 3.78 21.80 71.68
CA ASP A 168 5.09 21.96 71.06
C ASP A 168 5.22 21.12 69.78
N VAL A 169 4.74 19.87 69.82
CA VAL A 169 4.74 18.99 68.65
C VAL A 169 3.71 19.42 67.61
N ASP A 170 2.53 19.92 68.00
CA ASP A 170 1.55 20.48 67.07
C ASP A 170 2.15 21.63 66.27
N LEU A 171 2.91 22.50 66.93
CA LEU A 171 3.55 23.65 66.29
C LEU A 171 4.64 23.23 65.29
N LEU A 172 5.50 22.26 65.65
CA LEU A 172 6.46 21.65 64.72
C LEU A 172 5.75 20.91 63.56
N GLY A 173 4.63 20.26 63.87
CA GLY A 173 3.78 19.58 62.89
C GLY A 173 3.22 20.56 61.85
N ARG A 174 2.79 21.76 62.24
CA ARG A 174 2.32 22.77 61.27
C ARG A 174 3.42 23.17 60.27
N HIS A 175 4.66 23.31 60.72
CA HIS A 175 5.80 23.60 59.84
C HIS A 175 6.10 22.43 58.89
N ALA A 176 6.08 21.19 59.40
CA ALA A 176 6.21 19.99 58.57
C ALA A 176 5.11 19.92 57.49
N ALA A 177 3.86 20.21 57.87
CA ALA A 177 2.72 20.18 56.96
C ALA A 177 2.89 21.12 55.75
N VAL A 178 3.45 22.33 55.96
CA VAL A 178 3.72 23.29 54.88
C VAL A 178 4.82 22.78 53.94
N ALA A 179 5.91 22.23 54.47
CA ALA A 179 6.99 21.65 53.66
C ALA A 179 6.47 20.48 52.79
N LEU A 180 5.61 19.63 53.37
CA LEU A 180 4.97 18.52 52.68
C LEU A 180 4.05 18.96 51.54
N ASP A 181 3.17 19.93 51.80
CA ASP A 181 2.25 20.44 50.77
C ASP A 181 3.01 21.03 49.58
N ARG A 182 4.08 21.79 49.85
CA ARG A 182 4.93 22.37 48.80
C ARG A 182 5.59 21.30 47.94
N SER A 183 6.16 20.27 48.54
CA SER A 183 6.77 19.15 47.83
C SER A 183 5.78 18.41 46.94
N MET A 184 4.61 18.08 47.49
CA MET A 184 3.56 17.38 46.75
C MET A 184 3.07 18.19 45.55
N ARG A 185 2.86 19.50 45.73
CA ARG A 185 2.46 20.41 44.62
C ARG A 185 3.53 20.53 43.56
N PHE A 186 4.80 20.65 43.95
CA PHE A 186 5.90 20.72 43.00
C PHE A 186 5.99 19.44 42.16
N ALA A 187 5.91 18.26 42.80
CA ALA A 187 5.91 16.98 42.10
C ALA A 187 4.72 16.85 41.12
N GLU A 188 3.53 17.33 41.50
CA GLU A 188 2.35 17.34 40.63
C GLU A 188 2.52 18.28 39.43
N LEU A 189 3.06 19.48 39.63
CA LEU A 189 3.37 20.43 38.56
C LEU A 189 4.41 19.88 37.59
N SER A 190 5.50 19.28 38.09
CA SER A 190 6.54 18.67 37.26
C SER A 190 6.00 17.53 36.42
N ARG A 191 5.14 16.67 36.98
CA ARG A 191 4.49 15.59 36.21
C ARG A 191 3.59 16.15 35.13
N THR A 192 2.73 17.12 35.47
CA THR A 192 1.81 17.74 34.51
C THR A 192 2.57 18.43 33.37
N ALA A 193 3.70 19.10 33.67
CA ALA A 193 4.54 19.71 32.65
C ALA A 193 5.18 18.68 31.72
N ALA A 194 5.64 17.54 32.26
CA ALA A 194 6.20 16.45 31.45
C ALA A 194 5.14 15.81 30.53
N ASP A 195 3.93 15.58 31.04
CA ASP A 195 2.80 15.03 30.27
C ASP A 195 2.41 15.99 29.12
N LEU A 196 2.31 17.29 29.40
CA LEU A 196 2.03 18.31 28.38
C LEU A 196 3.13 18.40 27.33
N GLU A 197 4.41 18.29 27.71
CA GLU A 197 5.51 18.36 26.75
C GLU A 197 5.52 17.12 25.84
N ALA A 198 5.25 15.93 26.39
CA ALA A 198 5.10 14.72 25.58
C ALA A 198 3.94 14.85 24.58
N GLU A 199 2.79 15.37 25.01
CA GLU A 199 1.65 15.63 24.12
C GLU A 199 1.98 16.68 23.05
N ARG A 200 2.72 17.74 23.40
CA ARG A 200 3.17 18.76 22.44
C ARG A 200 4.11 18.19 21.39
N VAL A 201 5.07 17.35 21.79
CA VAL A 201 5.99 16.69 20.86
C VAL A 201 5.23 15.79 19.89
N GLU A 202 4.24 15.04 20.39
CA GLU A 202 3.44 14.16 19.54
C GLU A 202 2.58 14.94 18.54
N ARG A 203 1.86 15.97 19.00
CA ARG A 203 1.11 16.86 18.11
C ARG A 203 2.00 17.56 17.08
N ALA A 204 3.21 17.95 17.46
CA ALA A 204 4.16 18.57 16.54
C ALA A 204 4.60 17.60 15.42
N ARG A 205 4.80 16.31 15.75
CA ARG A 205 5.09 15.27 14.75
C ARG A 205 3.92 15.04 13.81
N GLU A 206 2.71 14.97 14.35
CA GLU A 206 1.49 14.81 13.54
C GLU A 206 1.30 15.99 12.57
N LEU A 207 1.46 17.22 13.06
CA LEU A 207 1.39 18.43 12.22
C LEU A 207 2.49 18.47 11.16
N ALA A 208 3.71 18.03 11.48
CA ALA A 208 4.79 17.94 10.51
C ALA A 208 4.45 16.95 9.38
N LEU A 209 3.95 15.75 9.73
CA LEU A 209 3.52 14.77 8.74
C LEU A 209 2.40 15.30 7.83
N ILE A 210 1.40 15.98 8.39
CA ILE A 210 0.33 16.61 7.62
C ILE A 210 0.90 17.67 6.67
N THR A 211 1.84 18.49 7.15
CA THR A 211 2.46 19.55 6.33
C THR A 211 3.27 18.95 5.19
N ASP A 212 4.06 17.91 5.46
CA ASP A 212 4.83 17.19 4.44
C ASP A 212 3.92 16.53 3.40
N MET A 213 2.81 15.92 3.84
CA MET A 213 1.81 15.35 2.93
C MET A 213 1.16 16.41 2.03
N LEU A 214 0.79 17.57 2.57
CA LEU A 214 0.20 18.65 1.78
C LEU A 214 1.20 19.25 0.78
N ALA A 215 2.46 19.41 1.17
CA ALA A 215 3.52 19.86 0.27
C ALA A 215 3.75 18.83 -0.85
N LEU A 216 3.75 17.54 -0.50
CA LEU A 216 3.85 16.44 -1.46
C LEU A 216 2.67 16.43 -2.42
N ASP A 217 1.43 16.52 -1.92
CA ASP A 217 0.20 16.60 -2.73
C ASP A 217 0.31 17.75 -3.75
N SER A 218 0.72 18.94 -3.32
CA SER A 218 0.88 20.08 -4.22
C SER A 218 1.90 19.82 -5.33
N ALA A 219 3.07 19.27 -4.99
CA ALA A 219 4.11 18.97 -5.96
C ALA A 219 3.70 17.84 -6.92
N LEU A 220 2.95 16.84 -6.43
CA LEU A 220 2.44 15.74 -7.25
C LEU A 220 1.33 16.20 -8.20
N ILE A 221 0.43 17.10 -7.78
CA ILE A 221 -0.57 17.70 -8.67
C ILE A 221 0.11 18.36 -9.86
N ASP A 222 1.14 19.19 -9.61
CA ASP A 222 1.89 19.84 -10.67
C ASP A 222 2.58 18.82 -11.59
N ALA A 223 3.15 17.75 -11.01
CA ALA A 223 3.81 16.69 -11.76
C ALA A 223 2.84 15.93 -12.70
N VAL A 224 1.59 15.68 -12.29
CA VAL A 224 0.59 14.99 -13.14
C VAL A 224 0.20 15.82 -14.36
N THR A 225 0.30 17.16 -14.30
CA THR A 225 -0.07 18.01 -15.43
C THR A 225 0.95 18.01 -16.58
N VAL A 226 2.16 17.50 -16.34
CA VAL A 226 3.25 17.45 -17.33
C VAL A 226 3.28 16.09 -18.02
N THR A 227 3.56 16.05 -19.33
CA THR A 227 3.71 14.80 -20.08
C THR A 227 5.17 14.60 -20.51
N PRO A 228 5.82 13.46 -20.21
CA PRO A 228 5.32 12.31 -19.44
C PRO A 228 5.26 12.60 -17.93
N ALA A 229 4.19 12.12 -17.27
CA ALA A 229 3.92 12.42 -15.86
C ALA A 229 4.72 11.52 -14.90
N LEU A 230 4.83 10.22 -15.21
CA LEU A 230 5.46 9.22 -14.34
C LEU A 230 6.87 9.60 -13.86
N PRO A 231 7.83 9.99 -14.73
CA PRO A 231 9.18 10.34 -14.27
C PRO A 231 9.18 11.50 -13.28
N ARG A 232 8.33 12.51 -13.49
CA ARG A 232 8.22 13.69 -12.60
C ARG A 232 7.62 13.33 -11.25
N ILE A 233 6.58 12.51 -11.24
CA ILE A 233 5.96 11.99 -10.02
C ILE A 233 6.99 11.24 -9.18
N LEU A 234 7.81 10.39 -9.81
CA LEU A 234 8.82 9.63 -9.10
C LEU A 234 9.97 10.51 -8.60
N ASP A 235 10.41 11.53 -9.36
CA ASP A 235 11.40 12.48 -8.87
C ASP A 235 10.90 13.22 -7.61
N VAL A 236 9.64 13.66 -7.61
CA VAL A 236 9.00 14.29 -6.44
C VAL A 236 8.90 13.31 -5.27
N GLY A 237 8.44 12.08 -5.52
CA GLY A 237 8.34 11.03 -4.51
C GLY A 237 9.70 10.67 -3.90
N ARG A 238 10.74 10.55 -4.72
CA ARG A 238 12.12 10.31 -4.28
C ARG A 238 12.62 11.45 -3.40
N GLY A 239 12.30 12.71 -3.75
CA GLY A 239 12.64 13.88 -2.94
C GLY A 239 12.01 13.84 -1.54
N ALA A 240 10.71 13.48 -1.47
CA ALA A 240 9.98 13.42 -0.21
C ALA A 240 10.36 12.20 0.66
N LEU A 241 10.57 11.04 0.04
CA LEU A 241 10.91 9.79 0.74
C LEU A 241 12.40 9.66 1.04
N ALA A 242 13.25 10.41 0.34
CA ALA A 242 14.71 10.23 0.32
C ALA A 242 15.13 8.78 0.00
N ARG A 243 14.36 8.11 -0.87
CA ARG A 243 14.56 6.72 -1.32
C ARG A 243 14.37 6.62 -2.82
N ASP A 244 15.03 5.65 -3.44
CA ASP A 244 14.79 5.33 -4.84
C ASP A 244 13.47 4.60 -5.03
N LEU A 245 12.81 4.92 -6.15
CA LEU A 245 11.49 4.44 -6.53
C LEU A 245 11.53 3.76 -7.89
N GLU A 246 10.75 2.71 -8.05
CA GLU A 246 10.49 2.04 -9.33
C GLU A 246 8.99 1.74 -9.44
N VAL A 247 8.41 2.03 -10.60
CA VAL A 247 7.03 1.64 -10.92
C VAL A 247 7.08 0.49 -11.91
N ARG A 248 6.29 -0.53 -11.62
CA ARG A 248 6.08 -1.67 -12.51
C ARG A 248 4.61 -1.79 -12.88
N ASP A 249 4.33 -2.30 -14.07
CA ASP A 249 2.98 -2.63 -14.51
C ASP A 249 2.43 -3.88 -13.79
N ALA A 250 1.19 -4.24 -14.10
CA ALA A 250 0.54 -5.43 -13.54
C ALA A 250 1.22 -6.75 -13.93
N ALA A 251 1.99 -6.79 -15.02
CA ALA A 251 2.78 -7.94 -15.46
C ALA A 251 4.18 -8.00 -14.81
N GLY A 252 4.56 -6.95 -14.06
CA GLY A 252 5.86 -6.82 -13.41
C GLY A 252 6.97 -6.26 -14.29
N ALA A 253 6.64 -5.70 -15.46
CA ALA A 253 7.59 -5.00 -16.32
C ALA A 253 7.83 -3.56 -15.80
N PRO A 254 9.07 -3.04 -15.86
CA PRO A 254 9.38 -1.70 -15.37
C PRO A 254 8.80 -0.62 -16.29
N LEU A 255 8.05 0.32 -15.72
CA LEU A 255 7.50 1.48 -16.43
C LEU A 255 8.39 2.72 -16.27
N ALA A 256 8.88 2.98 -15.06
CA ALA A 256 9.77 4.11 -14.76
C ALA A 256 10.54 3.86 -13.45
N MET A 257 11.72 4.47 -13.29
CA MET A 257 12.53 4.36 -12.08
C MET A 257 13.39 5.59 -11.85
N THR A 258 13.74 5.88 -10.59
CA THR A 258 14.65 6.99 -10.21
C THR A 258 16.07 6.52 -9.88
N GLY A 259 16.26 5.21 -9.68
CA GLY A 259 17.51 4.60 -9.22
C GLY A 259 17.38 3.10 -9.02
N ILE A 260 18.31 2.50 -8.27
CA ILE A 260 18.35 1.05 -8.03
C ILE A 260 17.55 0.72 -6.79
N VAL A 261 16.53 -0.11 -6.92
CA VAL A 261 15.74 -0.63 -5.80
C VAL A 261 16.20 -2.06 -5.48
N ALA A 262 16.97 -2.24 -4.41
CA ALA A 262 17.58 -3.53 -4.08
C ALA A 262 16.72 -4.35 -3.11
N GLN A 263 16.06 -3.69 -2.16
CA GLN A 263 15.16 -4.32 -1.19
C GLN A 263 13.80 -3.62 -1.21
N PRO A 264 12.94 -3.92 -2.20
CA PRO A 264 11.70 -3.18 -2.39
C PRO A 264 10.67 -3.47 -1.29
N THR A 265 10.18 -2.42 -0.64
CA THR A 265 8.85 -2.42 -0.05
C THR A 265 7.83 -2.11 -1.14
N MET A 266 6.80 -2.94 -1.23
CA MET A 266 5.84 -2.92 -2.34
C MET A 266 4.55 -2.22 -1.92
N ILE A 267 4.11 -1.24 -2.71
CA ILE A 267 2.82 -0.56 -2.55
C ILE A 267 1.99 -0.80 -3.80
N ALA A 268 0.77 -1.28 -3.62
CA ALA A 268 -0.13 -1.53 -4.74
C ALA A 268 -0.55 -0.22 -5.41
N ILE A 269 -0.51 -0.19 -6.74
CA ILE A 269 -1.08 0.88 -7.56
C ILE A 269 -2.38 0.31 -8.15
N ALA A 270 -3.52 0.78 -7.65
CA ALA A 270 -4.82 0.26 -8.04
C ALA A 270 -5.85 1.37 -8.19
N ALA A 271 -6.77 1.18 -9.13
CA ALA A 271 -7.92 2.05 -9.35
C ALA A 271 -9.18 1.22 -9.56
N GLY A 272 -10.28 1.58 -8.89
CA GLY A 272 -11.56 0.89 -9.07
C GLY A 272 -11.57 -0.60 -8.70
N GLY A 273 -10.57 -1.07 -7.94
CA GLY A 273 -10.40 -2.50 -7.60
C GLY A 273 -9.52 -3.28 -8.57
N GLU A 274 -9.08 -2.66 -9.67
CA GLU A 274 -8.14 -3.24 -10.62
C GLU A 274 -6.71 -2.83 -10.29
N SER A 275 -5.79 -3.78 -10.39
CA SER A 275 -4.36 -3.55 -10.19
C SER A 275 -3.77 -2.97 -11.47
N LEU A 276 -3.27 -1.75 -11.42
CA LEU A 276 -2.55 -1.11 -12.52
C LEU A 276 -1.04 -1.43 -12.46
N GLY A 277 -0.54 -1.80 -11.28
CA GLY A 277 0.86 -2.12 -11.09
C GLY A 277 1.31 -2.03 -9.64
N THR A 278 2.62 -1.90 -9.42
CA THR A 278 3.21 -1.76 -8.09
C THR A 278 4.27 -0.67 -8.05
N LEU A 279 4.25 0.13 -6.98
CA LEU A 279 5.29 1.06 -6.62
C LEU A 279 6.27 0.35 -5.68
N HIS A 280 7.53 0.31 -6.06
CA HIS A 280 8.62 -0.27 -5.31
C HIS A 280 9.41 0.86 -4.67
N VAL A 281 9.56 0.83 -3.35
CA VAL A 281 10.34 1.80 -2.58
C VAL A 281 11.52 1.10 -1.95
N ASP A 282 12.73 1.64 -2.10
CA ASP A 282 13.92 0.99 -1.56
C ASP A 282 13.96 1.01 -0.01
N GLY A 283 14.20 -0.16 0.57
CA GLY A 283 14.30 -0.40 2.01
C GLY A 283 12.96 -0.47 2.73
N ALA A 284 13.01 -0.70 4.05
CA ALA A 284 11.84 -0.72 4.92
C ALA A 284 11.27 0.70 5.13
N LEU A 285 9.94 0.77 5.28
CA LEU A 285 9.18 2.00 5.53
C LEU A 285 8.59 2.01 6.94
N ASP A 286 8.83 3.09 7.67
CA ASP A 286 8.04 3.44 8.85
C ASP A 286 6.65 3.96 8.44
N ASP A 287 5.79 4.26 9.42
CA ASP A 287 4.40 4.64 9.14
C ASP A 287 4.29 6.00 8.43
N ALA A 288 5.21 6.92 8.70
CA ALA A 288 5.29 8.23 8.04
C ALA A 288 5.69 8.07 6.56
N ALA A 289 6.79 7.36 6.29
CA ALA A 289 7.25 7.11 4.93
C ALA A 289 6.26 6.24 4.14
N ARG A 290 5.58 5.27 4.79
CA ARG A 290 4.51 4.50 4.16
C ARG A 290 3.36 5.41 3.71
N SER A 291 2.91 6.34 4.56
CA SER A 291 1.83 7.27 4.22
C SER A 291 2.19 8.17 3.03
N LEU A 292 3.45 8.65 2.97
CA LEU A 292 3.95 9.43 1.83
C LEU A 292 4.01 8.59 0.55
N ALA A 293 4.49 7.36 0.65
CA ALA A 293 4.62 6.47 -0.50
C ALA A 293 3.27 5.99 -1.04
N GLU A 294 2.28 5.73 -0.17
CA GLU A 294 0.88 5.51 -0.55
C GLU A 294 0.32 6.72 -1.30
N ARG A 295 0.70 7.94 -0.90
CA ARG A 295 0.30 9.15 -1.63
C ARG A 295 0.91 9.19 -3.03
N VAL A 296 2.21 8.92 -3.16
CA VAL A 296 2.88 8.81 -4.47
C VAL A 296 2.17 7.76 -5.35
N ALA A 297 1.90 6.57 -4.81
CA ALA A 297 1.22 5.50 -5.53
C ALA A 297 -0.17 5.91 -6.05
N ALA A 298 -0.93 6.69 -5.28
CA ALA A 298 -2.22 7.21 -5.72
C ALA A 298 -2.11 8.16 -6.94
N TYR A 299 -1.10 9.03 -6.97
CA TYR A 299 -0.86 9.90 -8.14
C TYR A 299 -0.27 9.14 -9.32
N VAL A 300 0.55 8.12 -9.09
CA VAL A 300 0.98 7.21 -10.17
C VAL A 300 -0.24 6.51 -10.76
N SER A 301 -1.18 6.04 -9.94
CA SER A 301 -2.44 5.45 -10.41
C SER A 301 -3.22 6.43 -11.27
N LEU A 302 -3.35 7.69 -10.84
CA LEU A 302 -4.03 8.72 -11.61
C LEU A 302 -3.34 8.99 -12.95
N ALA A 303 -2.01 9.09 -12.95
CA ALA A 303 -1.23 9.31 -14.17
C ALA A 303 -1.40 8.17 -15.17
N LEU A 304 -1.33 6.92 -14.70
CA LEU A 304 -1.59 5.74 -15.52
C LEU A 304 -3.01 5.76 -16.09
N LEU A 305 -4.03 6.06 -15.29
CA LEU A 305 -5.41 6.16 -15.79
C LEU A 305 -5.57 7.23 -16.88
N LEU A 306 -4.93 8.39 -16.71
CA LEU A 306 -4.98 9.46 -17.71
C LEU A 306 -4.27 9.06 -19.01
N GLU A 307 -3.14 8.36 -18.93
CA GLU A 307 -2.44 7.80 -20.09
C GLU A 307 -3.30 6.76 -20.81
N HIS A 308 -3.86 5.78 -20.09
CA HIS A 308 -4.77 4.78 -20.68
C HIS A 308 -6.01 5.43 -21.32
N ALA A 309 -6.64 6.38 -20.63
CA ALA A 309 -7.82 7.07 -21.16
C ALA A 309 -7.48 7.89 -22.43
N ARG A 310 -6.30 8.51 -22.47
CA ARG A 310 -5.79 9.22 -23.65
C ARG A 310 -5.54 8.25 -24.80
N ASP A 311 -4.92 7.10 -24.53
CA ASP A 311 -4.65 6.08 -25.55
C ASP A 311 -5.94 5.48 -26.10
N ASP A 312 -6.95 5.25 -25.26
CA ASP A 312 -8.27 4.77 -25.68
C ASP A 312 -9.06 5.83 -26.48
N ALA A 313 -8.94 7.10 -26.09
CA ALA A 313 -9.51 8.20 -26.87
C ALA A 313 -8.82 8.32 -28.24
N GLU A 314 -7.50 8.16 -28.29
CA GLU A 314 -6.75 8.13 -29.55
C GLU A 314 -7.17 6.95 -30.42
N LEU A 315 -7.42 5.78 -29.83
CA LEU A 315 -7.93 4.62 -30.57
C LEU A 315 -9.25 4.92 -31.26
N ARG A 316 -10.20 5.44 -30.47
CA ARG A 316 -11.56 5.69 -30.95
C ARG A 316 -11.54 6.67 -32.10
N LEU A 317 -10.71 7.71 -31.99
CA LEU A 317 -10.50 8.67 -33.07
C LEU A 317 -9.82 8.06 -34.29
N GLN A 318 -8.80 7.22 -34.12
CA GLN A 318 -8.17 6.49 -35.23
C GLN A 318 -9.17 5.59 -35.96
N THR A 319 -9.96 4.83 -35.21
CA THR A 319 -10.99 3.93 -35.74
C THR A 319 -12.08 4.72 -36.47
N GLU A 320 -12.56 5.84 -35.92
CA GLU A 320 -13.54 6.70 -36.57
C GLU A 320 -13.01 7.29 -37.88
N VAL A 321 -11.80 7.87 -37.86
CA VAL A 321 -11.19 8.46 -39.06
C VAL A 321 -10.92 7.41 -40.12
N LEU A 322 -10.33 6.26 -39.76
CA LEU A 322 -10.07 5.19 -40.72
C LEU A 322 -11.40 4.62 -41.25
N GLY A 323 -12.38 4.37 -40.40
CA GLY A 323 -13.71 3.91 -40.80
C GLY A 323 -14.38 4.86 -41.79
N ASP A 324 -14.29 6.18 -41.56
CA ASP A 324 -14.85 7.19 -42.45
C ASP A 324 -14.14 7.24 -43.82
N LEU A 325 -12.81 7.12 -43.82
CA LEU A 325 -12.00 7.04 -45.04
C LEU A 325 -12.32 5.80 -45.87
N LEU A 326 -12.62 4.67 -45.21
CA LEU A 326 -12.99 3.43 -45.88
C LEU A 326 -14.43 3.45 -46.39
N ALA A 327 -15.37 4.01 -45.62
CA ALA A 327 -16.79 4.04 -45.98
C ALA A 327 -17.13 5.08 -47.07
N ARG A 328 -16.40 6.20 -47.12
CA ARG A 328 -16.68 7.32 -48.03
C ARG A 328 -15.41 7.78 -48.79
N PRO A 329 -14.82 6.95 -49.66
CA PRO A 329 -13.52 7.25 -50.29
C PRO A 329 -13.52 8.52 -51.15
N ASP A 330 -14.64 8.82 -51.81
CA ASP A 330 -14.77 9.98 -52.71
C ASP A 330 -15.23 11.27 -52.01
N ALA A 331 -15.62 11.18 -50.74
CA ALA A 331 -16.07 12.35 -50.00
C ALA A 331 -14.88 13.26 -49.61
N PRO A 332 -15.08 14.58 -49.52
CA PRO A 332 -14.06 15.47 -48.98
C PRO A 332 -13.84 15.20 -47.49
N HIS A 333 -12.58 14.92 -47.13
CA HIS A 333 -12.13 14.65 -45.76
C HIS A 333 -11.24 15.79 -45.23
N PRO A 334 -11.81 16.97 -44.92
CA PRO A 334 -11.04 18.19 -44.63
C PRO A 334 -10.11 18.06 -43.42
N HIS A 335 -10.37 17.11 -42.51
CA HIS A 335 -9.56 16.88 -41.31
C HIS A 335 -8.63 15.67 -41.40
N ALA A 336 -8.78 14.77 -42.37
CA ALA A 336 -7.99 13.55 -42.46
C ALA A 336 -6.49 13.86 -42.57
N ALA A 337 -6.10 14.79 -43.45
CA ALA A 337 -4.70 15.18 -43.61
C ALA A 337 -4.08 15.76 -42.32
N ARG A 338 -4.87 16.42 -41.47
CA ARG A 338 -4.41 16.94 -40.17
C ARG A 338 -4.18 15.79 -39.18
N TRP A 339 -5.11 14.84 -39.10
CA TRP A 339 -5.01 13.69 -38.21
C TRP A 339 -3.88 12.75 -38.60
N LEU A 340 -3.75 12.42 -39.89
CA LEU A 340 -2.65 11.63 -40.43
C LEU A 340 -1.28 12.22 -40.06
N ARG A 341 -1.11 13.54 -40.22
CA ARG A 341 0.13 14.23 -39.80
C ARG A 341 0.36 14.15 -38.29
N ARG A 342 -0.68 14.28 -37.46
CA ARG A 342 -0.58 14.10 -35.99
C ARG A 342 -0.10 12.71 -35.61
N TRP A 343 -0.52 11.70 -36.36
CA TRP A 343 -0.07 10.32 -36.18
C TRP A 343 1.27 10.00 -36.86
N GLY A 344 1.96 11.00 -37.42
CA GLY A 344 3.26 10.81 -38.06
C GLY A 344 3.20 10.22 -39.47
N ILE A 345 2.03 10.18 -40.12
CA ILE A 345 1.86 9.77 -41.52
C ILE A 345 2.01 11.01 -42.41
N PRO A 346 3.11 11.12 -43.20
CA PRO A 346 3.27 12.24 -44.11
C PRO A 346 2.25 12.17 -45.26
N ALA A 347 1.91 13.33 -45.82
CA ALA A 347 1.06 13.40 -47.00
C ALA A 347 1.75 12.70 -48.18
N GLY A 348 1.05 11.79 -48.86
CA GLY A 348 1.60 11.01 -49.96
C GLY A 348 2.42 9.78 -49.54
N ALA A 349 2.45 9.45 -48.24
CA ALA A 349 3.08 8.21 -47.77
C ALA A 349 2.50 6.98 -48.48
N ALA A 350 3.38 6.03 -48.81
CA ALA A 350 2.98 4.73 -49.36
C ALA A 350 2.39 3.87 -48.24
N LEU A 351 1.07 3.95 -48.08
CA LEU A 351 0.32 3.24 -47.05
C LEU A 351 -0.10 1.85 -47.53
N ARG A 352 0.04 0.86 -46.67
CA ARG A 352 -0.52 -0.48 -46.85
C ARG A 352 -1.68 -0.63 -45.88
N VAL A 353 -2.78 -1.20 -46.35
CA VAL A 353 -3.89 -1.62 -45.50
C VAL A 353 -3.73 -3.10 -45.22
N VAL A 354 -3.77 -3.47 -43.95
CA VAL A 354 -3.62 -4.83 -43.47
C VAL A 354 -4.89 -5.22 -42.75
N VAL A 355 -5.40 -6.41 -43.07
CA VAL A 355 -6.53 -7.03 -42.40
C VAL A 355 -6.04 -8.29 -41.70
N VAL A 356 -6.22 -8.37 -40.39
CA VAL A 356 -5.78 -9.49 -39.55
C VAL A 356 -6.98 -10.16 -38.89
N ASP A 357 -6.90 -11.48 -38.78
CA ASP A 357 -7.88 -12.29 -38.07
C ASP A 357 -7.97 -11.88 -36.58
N ALA A 358 -9.19 -11.78 -36.06
CA ALA A 358 -9.46 -11.21 -34.75
C ALA A 358 -10.62 -11.94 -34.06
N PRO A 359 -10.41 -13.18 -33.59
CA PRO A 359 -11.44 -13.89 -32.84
C PRO A 359 -11.79 -13.11 -31.57
N ALA A 360 -13.05 -13.25 -31.11
CA ALA A 360 -13.56 -12.53 -29.94
C ALA A 360 -12.72 -12.76 -28.68
N GLU A 361 -12.17 -13.96 -28.53
CA GLU A 361 -11.24 -14.31 -27.46
C GLU A 361 -9.86 -13.69 -27.71
N GLY A 362 -9.39 -12.87 -26.75
CA GLY A 362 -8.11 -12.16 -26.86
C GLY A 362 -8.11 -10.96 -27.82
N ARG A 363 -9.27 -10.48 -28.26
CA ARG A 363 -9.37 -9.34 -29.20
C ARG A 363 -8.71 -8.07 -28.66
N SER A 364 -8.99 -7.70 -27.41
CA SER A 364 -8.41 -6.51 -26.78
C SER A 364 -6.89 -6.62 -26.61
N GLU A 365 -6.38 -7.80 -26.26
CA GLU A 365 -4.94 -8.05 -26.18
C GLU A 365 -4.27 -7.92 -27.56
N ARG A 366 -4.88 -8.44 -28.63
CA ARG A 366 -4.39 -8.25 -30.00
C ARG A 366 -4.38 -6.79 -30.43
N VAL A 367 -5.42 -6.03 -30.12
CA VAL A 367 -5.47 -4.59 -30.38
C VAL A 367 -4.31 -3.88 -29.68
N HIS A 368 -4.09 -4.18 -28.39
CA HIS A 368 -3.00 -3.59 -27.61
C HIS A 368 -1.62 -3.99 -28.15
N ALA A 369 -1.44 -5.26 -28.53
CA ALA A 369 -0.20 -5.77 -29.09
C ALA A 369 0.09 -5.15 -30.47
N LEU A 370 -0.91 -5.06 -31.35
CA LEU A 370 -0.77 -4.42 -32.67
C LEU A 370 -0.45 -2.92 -32.56
N ARG A 371 -0.91 -2.24 -31.50
CA ARG A 371 -0.48 -0.85 -31.21
C ARG A 371 1.01 -0.79 -30.86
N ALA A 372 1.49 -1.73 -30.06
CA ALA A 372 2.89 -1.81 -29.66
C ALA A 372 3.85 -2.11 -30.84
N LEU A 373 3.35 -2.63 -31.97
CA LEU A 373 4.15 -2.75 -33.20
C LEU A 373 4.63 -1.40 -33.74
N GLY A 374 3.93 -0.32 -33.44
CA GLY A 374 4.17 0.99 -34.01
C GLY A 374 5.00 1.91 -33.12
N ALA A 375 6.33 1.88 -33.28
CA ALA A 375 7.16 3.06 -33.03
C ALA A 375 6.92 4.19 -34.07
N GLY A 376 5.88 4.07 -34.91
CA GLY A 376 5.36 5.07 -35.82
C GLY A 376 3.96 4.72 -36.35
N ALA A 377 3.13 5.74 -36.61
CA ALA A 377 2.16 5.84 -37.71
C ALA A 377 1.27 4.63 -38.11
N VAL A 378 0.76 3.85 -37.15
CA VAL A 378 -0.27 2.82 -37.41
C VAL A 378 -1.66 3.40 -37.11
N LEU A 379 -2.57 3.34 -38.08
CA LEU A 379 -4.00 3.64 -37.88
C LEU A 379 -4.73 2.33 -37.66
N LEU A 380 -5.33 2.11 -36.50
CA LEU A 380 -6.06 0.88 -36.24
C LEU A 380 -7.58 1.15 -36.23
N ALA A 381 -8.33 0.31 -36.94
CA ALA A 381 -9.77 0.23 -36.92
C ALA A 381 -10.21 -1.17 -36.49
N ASP A 382 -11.03 -1.20 -35.45
CA ASP A 382 -11.68 -2.41 -34.97
C ASP A 382 -13.03 -2.59 -35.69
N HIS A 383 -13.16 -3.64 -36.51
CA HIS A 383 -14.39 -3.99 -37.25
C HIS A 383 -14.97 -5.29 -36.72
N GLU A 384 -16.29 -5.52 -36.72
CA GLU A 384 -16.91 -6.70 -36.09
C GLU A 384 -16.19 -8.05 -36.37
N ASP A 385 -15.76 -8.31 -37.61
CA ASP A 385 -15.15 -9.59 -38.00
C ASP A 385 -13.62 -9.61 -38.08
N HIS A 386 -12.94 -8.45 -38.10
CA HIS A 386 -11.48 -8.37 -38.32
C HIS A 386 -10.86 -7.11 -37.72
N LEU A 387 -9.55 -7.14 -37.48
CA LEU A 387 -8.77 -5.94 -37.19
C LEU A 387 -8.18 -5.39 -38.49
N CYS A 388 -8.40 -4.11 -38.76
CA CYS A 388 -7.82 -3.42 -39.90
C CYS A 388 -6.81 -2.41 -39.39
N PHE A 389 -5.63 -2.34 -40.00
CA PHE A 389 -4.74 -1.21 -39.77
C PHE A 389 -4.06 -0.72 -41.04
N ALA A 390 -3.75 0.57 -41.08
CA ALA A 390 -2.98 1.18 -42.16
C ALA A 390 -1.60 1.58 -41.64
N THR A 391 -0.54 1.24 -42.38
CA THR A 391 0.85 1.54 -42.00
C THR A 391 1.68 1.96 -43.22
N PRO A 392 2.57 2.96 -43.09
CA PRO A 392 3.63 3.21 -44.08
C PRO A 392 4.76 2.16 -44.00
N ASP A 393 4.75 1.39 -42.91
CA ASP A 393 5.64 0.29 -42.58
C ASP A 393 5.81 -0.72 -43.72
N ALA A 394 7.02 -0.96 -44.24
CA ALA A 394 7.25 -2.06 -45.18
C ALA A 394 7.54 -3.38 -44.44
N ASP A 395 8.19 -3.31 -43.28
CA ASP A 395 8.67 -4.46 -42.51
C ASP A 395 7.75 -4.77 -41.32
N TRP A 396 6.49 -4.32 -41.39
CA TRP A 396 5.48 -4.55 -40.36
C TRP A 396 5.22 -6.06 -40.15
N GLY A 397 5.28 -6.85 -41.22
CA GLY A 397 4.91 -8.27 -41.23
C GLY A 397 5.82 -9.11 -40.33
N GLU A 398 7.13 -8.93 -40.41
CA GLU A 398 8.10 -9.66 -39.58
C GLU A 398 7.92 -9.35 -38.09
N ARG A 399 7.64 -8.09 -37.75
CA ARG A 399 7.40 -7.67 -36.37
C ARG A 399 6.06 -8.18 -35.84
N ALA A 400 5.00 -8.11 -36.65
CA ALA A 400 3.70 -8.68 -36.29
C ALA A 400 3.79 -10.18 -36.03
N ASP A 401 4.52 -10.91 -36.88
CA ASP A 401 4.72 -12.34 -36.76
C ASP A 401 5.55 -12.72 -35.51
N ALA A 402 6.61 -11.96 -35.20
CA ALA A 402 7.36 -12.13 -33.96
C ALA A 402 6.51 -11.88 -32.70
N LEU A 403 5.71 -10.81 -32.71
CA LEU A 403 4.81 -10.43 -31.63
C LEU A 403 3.72 -11.49 -31.40
N PHE A 404 3.06 -11.94 -32.47
CA PHE A 404 1.99 -12.94 -32.40
C PHE A 404 2.53 -14.27 -31.86
N ARG A 405 3.71 -14.71 -32.33
CA ARG A 405 4.38 -15.89 -31.79
C ARG A 405 4.70 -15.77 -30.30
N ALA A 406 5.15 -14.60 -29.83
CA ALA A 406 5.44 -14.39 -28.42
C ALA A 406 4.19 -14.54 -27.52
N HIS A 407 3.01 -14.27 -28.07
CA HIS A 407 1.72 -14.45 -27.40
C HIS A 407 1.05 -15.80 -27.70
N GLY A 408 1.72 -16.68 -28.46
CA GLY A 408 1.17 -17.99 -28.86
C GLY A 408 0.03 -17.93 -29.89
N TRP A 409 -0.11 -16.81 -30.61
CA TRP A 409 -1.12 -16.63 -31.65
C TRP A 409 -0.56 -16.98 -33.04
N SER A 410 -1.41 -17.46 -33.94
CA SER A 410 -1.08 -17.54 -35.37
C SER A 410 -1.46 -16.23 -36.07
N LEU A 411 -0.57 -15.74 -36.93
CA LEU A 411 -0.82 -14.55 -37.73
C LEU A 411 -1.46 -14.96 -39.06
N ARG A 412 -2.70 -14.54 -39.32
CA ARG A 412 -3.34 -14.62 -40.63
C ARG A 412 -3.69 -13.21 -41.08
N ALA A 413 -3.00 -12.72 -42.10
CA ALA A 413 -3.14 -11.34 -42.54
C ALA A 413 -3.18 -11.18 -44.07
N GLY A 414 -4.13 -10.40 -44.56
CA GLY A 414 -4.20 -9.95 -45.95
C GLY A 414 -3.71 -8.51 -46.09
N VAL A 415 -2.98 -8.21 -47.15
CA VAL A 415 -2.43 -6.88 -47.42
C VAL A 415 -2.98 -6.33 -48.71
N GLY A 416 -3.33 -5.05 -48.71
CA GLY A 416 -3.67 -4.29 -49.90
C GLY A 416 -2.89 -2.98 -49.99
N GLY A 417 -2.37 -2.69 -51.17
CA GLY A 417 -1.48 -1.54 -51.42
C GLY A 417 -0.08 -1.98 -51.85
N PRO A 418 0.95 -1.12 -51.70
CA PRO A 418 0.89 0.22 -51.15
C PRO A 418 0.08 1.20 -52.00
N VAL A 419 -0.53 2.20 -51.37
CA VAL A 419 -1.24 3.32 -52.00
C VAL A 419 -0.71 4.65 -51.46
N ASN A 420 -0.54 5.64 -52.35
CA ASN A 420 -0.01 6.96 -51.97
C ASN A 420 -1.11 8.01 -51.78
N ASP A 421 -2.37 7.62 -51.96
CA ASP A 421 -3.53 8.49 -51.83
C ASP A 421 -4.54 7.87 -50.87
N VAL A 422 -4.98 8.67 -49.91
CA VAL A 422 -5.94 8.29 -48.87
C VAL A 422 -7.28 7.84 -49.48
N ARG A 423 -7.66 8.39 -50.64
CA ARG A 423 -8.88 7.99 -51.38
C ARG A 423 -8.83 6.55 -51.87
N LEU A 424 -7.63 6.00 -52.04
CA LEU A 424 -7.41 4.61 -52.47
C LEU A 424 -7.36 3.63 -51.30
N LEU A 425 -7.50 4.09 -50.04
CA LEU A 425 -7.49 3.21 -48.88
C LEU A 425 -8.69 2.26 -48.86
N ALA A 426 -9.87 2.68 -49.34
CA ALA A 426 -11.03 1.80 -49.44
C ALA A 426 -10.82 0.64 -50.42
N ASP A 427 -10.18 0.90 -51.56
CA ASP A 427 -9.80 -0.12 -52.53
C ASP A 427 -8.68 -1.03 -51.99
N ALA A 428 -7.67 -0.45 -51.32
CA ALA A 428 -6.65 -1.22 -50.62
C ALA A 428 -7.24 -2.12 -49.53
N HIS A 429 -8.19 -1.64 -48.74
CA HIS A 429 -8.91 -2.43 -47.74
C HIS A 429 -9.71 -3.57 -48.35
N SER A 430 -10.42 -3.32 -49.45
CA SER A 430 -11.15 -4.36 -50.19
C SER A 430 -10.21 -5.45 -50.71
N ARG A 431 -9.05 -5.06 -51.26
CA ARG A 431 -8.02 -6.01 -51.69
C ARG A 431 -7.41 -6.80 -50.52
N ALA A 432 -7.16 -6.15 -49.39
CA ALA A 432 -6.67 -6.78 -48.16
C ALA A 432 -7.67 -7.82 -47.63
N LEU A 433 -8.97 -7.50 -47.63
CA LEU A 433 -10.05 -8.42 -47.26
C LEU A 433 -10.09 -9.67 -48.15
N LEU A 434 -9.94 -9.49 -49.48
CA LEU A 434 -9.89 -10.61 -50.42
C LEU A 434 -8.65 -11.49 -50.19
N ALA A 435 -7.48 -10.88 -49.97
CA ALA A 435 -6.26 -11.61 -49.65
C ALA A 435 -6.40 -12.38 -48.32
N HIS A 436 -6.95 -11.75 -47.28
CA HIS A 436 -7.25 -12.39 -46.00
C HIS A 436 -8.24 -13.56 -46.14
N GLY A 437 -9.34 -13.35 -46.87
CA GLY A 437 -10.35 -14.38 -47.14
C GLY A 437 -9.76 -15.59 -47.88
N SER A 438 -8.80 -15.38 -48.77
CA SER A 438 -8.12 -16.47 -49.47
C SER A 438 -7.29 -17.37 -48.53
N LEU A 439 -6.65 -16.80 -47.50
CA LEU A 439 -5.90 -17.56 -46.51
C LEU A 439 -6.83 -18.44 -45.67
N ALA A 440 -8.00 -17.92 -45.30
CA ALA A 440 -9.03 -18.69 -44.62
C ALA A 440 -9.53 -19.86 -45.48
N THR A 441 -9.78 -19.63 -46.78
CA THR A 441 -10.19 -20.70 -47.73
C THR A 441 -9.11 -21.77 -47.89
N LEU A 442 -7.84 -21.39 -47.89
CA LEU A 442 -6.70 -22.30 -48.03
C LEU A 442 -6.31 -22.99 -46.71
N GLY A 443 -6.90 -22.60 -45.58
CA GLY A 443 -6.50 -23.07 -44.26
C GLY A 443 -5.03 -22.76 -43.91
N ARG A 444 -4.51 -21.63 -44.41
CA ARG A 444 -3.11 -21.24 -44.22
C ARG A 444 -3.01 -20.04 -43.27
N ASP A 445 -1.97 -20.10 -42.44
CA ASP A 445 -1.52 -18.97 -41.66
C ASP A 445 -0.35 -18.30 -42.41
N GLY A 446 -0.14 -17.02 -42.14
CA GLY A 446 0.86 -16.16 -42.77
C GLY A 446 0.29 -14.84 -43.27
N VAL A 447 1.11 -14.13 -44.03
CA VAL A 447 0.77 -12.85 -44.65
C VAL A 447 0.70 -13.05 -46.16
N VAL A 448 -0.35 -12.54 -46.81
CA VAL A 448 -0.47 -12.56 -48.28
C VAL A 448 -0.79 -11.18 -48.82
N ASP A 449 -0.02 -10.77 -49.82
CA ASP A 449 -0.29 -9.54 -50.58
C ASP A 449 -1.34 -9.81 -51.67
N ALA A 450 -2.36 -8.96 -51.75
CA ALA A 450 -3.37 -9.03 -52.78
C ALA A 450 -2.78 -8.93 -54.20
N ALA A 451 -1.63 -8.28 -54.37
CA ALA A 451 -0.90 -8.21 -55.64
C ALA A 451 -0.40 -9.59 -56.12
N GLU A 452 -0.08 -10.51 -55.20
CA GLU A 452 0.37 -11.87 -55.54
C GLU A 452 -0.77 -12.75 -56.06
N LEU A 453 -1.98 -12.55 -55.52
CA LEU A 453 -3.17 -13.32 -55.89
C LEU A 453 -3.92 -12.71 -57.08
N GLY A 454 -3.94 -11.39 -57.19
CA GLY A 454 -4.70 -10.65 -58.20
C GLY A 454 -6.17 -11.09 -58.23
N MET A 455 -6.65 -11.48 -59.43
CA MET A 455 -8.03 -11.91 -59.64
C MET A 455 -8.40 -13.20 -58.87
N LEU A 456 -7.42 -14.02 -58.47
CA LEU A 456 -7.71 -15.23 -57.69
C LEU A 456 -8.27 -14.93 -56.32
N ALA A 457 -7.86 -13.83 -55.67
CA ALA A 457 -8.37 -13.48 -54.36
C ALA A 457 -9.90 -13.27 -54.38
N ALA A 458 -10.41 -12.60 -55.42
CA ALA A 458 -11.85 -12.41 -55.63
C ALA A 458 -12.60 -13.72 -55.88
N LEU A 459 -12.03 -14.61 -56.70
CA LEU A 459 -12.64 -15.91 -57.00
C LEU A 459 -12.69 -16.83 -55.77
N LEU A 460 -11.65 -16.81 -54.94
CA LEU A 460 -11.60 -17.59 -53.70
C LEU A 460 -12.56 -17.05 -52.65
N ASP A 461 -12.74 -15.73 -52.56
CA ASP A 461 -13.73 -15.14 -51.66
C ASP A 461 -15.17 -15.48 -52.09
N LEU A 462 -15.48 -15.42 -53.40
CA LEU A 462 -16.77 -15.89 -53.92
C LEU A 462 -17.00 -17.39 -53.62
N SER A 463 -15.94 -18.20 -53.69
CA SER A 463 -15.99 -19.62 -53.33
C SER A 463 -16.39 -19.81 -51.88
N ARG A 464 -15.74 -19.07 -50.98
CA ARG A 464 -15.97 -19.12 -49.54
C ARG A 464 -17.39 -18.72 -49.16
N ARG A 465 -17.95 -17.72 -49.85
CA ARG A 465 -19.34 -17.26 -49.65
C ARG A 465 -20.39 -18.19 -50.27
N GLY A 466 -19.99 -19.20 -51.05
CA GLY A 466 -20.90 -20.06 -51.79
C GLY A 466 -21.57 -19.35 -52.98
N GLU A 467 -21.03 -18.22 -53.41
CA GLU A 467 -21.57 -17.37 -54.47
C GLU A 467 -20.90 -17.59 -55.82
N LEU A 468 -19.90 -18.49 -55.90
CA LEU A 468 -19.24 -18.85 -57.16
C LEU A 468 -20.26 -19.43 -58.16
N PRO A 469 -20.43 -18.81 -59.34
CA PRO A 469 -21.24 -19.38 -60.41
C PRO A 469 -20.78 -20.79 -60.78
N ALA A 470 -21.71 -21.75 -60.86
CA ALA A 470 -21.41 -23.12 -61.32
C ALA A 470 -20.69 -23.13 -62.68
N SER A 471 -21.03 -22.18 -63.55
CA SER A 471 -20.42 -21.99 -64.87
C SER A 471 -18.90 -21.75 -64.85
N LEU A 472 -18.31 -21.30 -63.73
CA LEU A 472 -16.86 -21.14 -63.60
C LEU A 472 -16.13 -22.45 -63.33
N THR A 473 -16.81 -23.46 -62.77
CA THR A 473 -16.20 -24.76 -62.44
C THR A 473 -16.72 -25.91 -63.30
N ASP A 474 -17.88 -25.74 -63.95
CA ASP A 474 -18.45 -26.67 -64.92
C ASP A 474 -17.47 -27.08 -66.04
N PRO A 475 -16.63 -26.18 -66.61
CA PRO A 475 -15.69 -26.56 -67.67
C PRO A 475 -14.71 -27.67 -67.26
N VAL A 476 -14.40 -27.81 -65.96
CA VAL A 476 -13.45 -28.80 -65.44
C VAL A 476 -14.12 -29.92 -64.66
N ARG A 477 -15.44 -29.88 -64.50
CA ARG A 477 -16.23 -30.92 -63.82
C ARG A 477 -15.97 -32.33 -64.36
N PRO A 478 -15.87 -32.56 -65.70
CA PRO A 478 -15.55 -33.89 -66.23
C PRO A 478 -14.22 -34.47 -65.75
N LEU A 479 -13.21 -33.62 -65.47
CA LEU A 479 -11.93 -34.07 -64.92
C LEU A 479 -12.06 -34.47 -63.45
N ARG A 480 -12.81 -33.69 -62.66
CA ARG A 480 -13.07 -33.97 -61.24
C ARG A 480 -13.85 -35.26 -61.05
N ASP A 481 -14.92 -35.44 -61.82
CA ASP A 481 -15.76 -36.65 -61.79
C ASP A 481 -14.96 -37.88 -62.22
N TYR A 482 -14.03 -37.72 -63.16
CA TYR A 482 -13.15 -38.80 -63.59
C TYR A 482 -12.11 -39.15 -62.53
N ASP A 483 -11.45 -38.15 -61.94
CA ASP A 483 -10.46 -38.33 -60.88
C ASP A 483 -11.08 -38.99 -59.65
N SER A 484 -12.29 -38.58 -59.24
CA SER A 484 -13.00 -39.18 -58.11
C SER A 484 -13.43 -40.63 -58.38
N ALA A 485 -13.91 -40.92 -59.59
CA ALA A 485 -14.36 -42.27 -59.95
C ALA A 485 -13.21 -43.27 -60.17
N ARG A 486 -12.02 -42.81 -60.55
CA ARG A 486 -10.90 -43.68 -60.95
C ARG A 486 -9.60 -43.51 -60.16
N GLY A 487 -9.58 -42.60 -59.17
CA GLY A 487 -8.39 -42.32 -58.37
C GLY A 487 -7.23 -41.76 -59.18
N THR A 488 -7.52 -40.97 -60.22
CA THR A 488 -6.49 -40.36 -61.08
C THR A 488 -6.15 -38.93 -60.65
N ALA A 489 -5.16 -38.33 -61.32
CA ALA A 489 -4.70 -36.96 -61.06
C ALA A 489 -4.72 -36.09 -62.33
N LEU A 490 -5.76 -36.25 -63.15
CA LEU A 490 -5.92 -35.53 -64.42
C LEU A 490 -6.12 -34.03 -64.17
N THR A 491 -6.90 -33.64 -63.17
CA THR A 491 -7.14 -32.25 -62.77
C THR A 491 -5.82 -31.54 -62.42
N ARG A 492 -4.99 -32.18 -61.56
CA ARG A 492 -3.66 -31.67 -61.20
C ARG A 492 -2.71 -31.61 -62.40
N THR A 493 -2.77 -32.59 -63.29
CA THR A 493 -1.91 -32.64 -64.49
C THR A 493 -2.31 -31.53 -65.48
N ALA A 494 -3.60 -31.28 -65.68
CA ALA A 494 -4.12 -30.19 -66.52
C ALA A 494 -3.69 -28.82 -65.96
N PHE A 495 -3.80 -28.64 -64.64
CA PHE A 495 -3.35 -27.42 -63.96
C PHE A 495 -1.86 -27.15 -64.17
N LEU A 496 -1.01 -28.14 -63.87
CA LEU A 496 0.45 -28.01 -64.04
C LEU A 496 0.85 -27.76 -65.50
N PHE A 497 0.13 -28.36 -66.45
CA PHE A 497 0.39 -28.14 -67.87
C PHE A 497 0.16 -26.69 -68.28
N LEU A 498 -0.92 -26.07 -67.83
CA LEU A 498 -1.20 -24.67 -68.13
C LEU A 498 -0.28 -23.70 -67.36
N GLU A 499 0.10 -24.02 -66.11
CA GLU A 499 1.11 -23.27 -65.34
C GLU A 499 2.52 -23.33 -65.96
N CYS A 500 2.84 -24.42 -66.66
CA CYS A 500 4.12 -24.60 -67.35
C CYS A 500 4.09 -24.15 -68.82
N ASP A 501 3.11 -23.35 -69.24
CA ASP A 501 2.93 -22.89 -70.62
C ASP A 501 2.93 -24.04 -71.66
N GLY A 502 2.44 -25.22 -71.28
CA GLY A 502 2.39 -26.40 -72.13
C GLY A 502 3.67 -27.24 -72.16
N HIS A 503 4.70 -26.92 -71.37
CA HIS A 503 5.96 -27.67 -71.34
C HIS A 503 5.84 -29.02 -70.60
N VAL A 504 5.52 -30.09 -71.35
CA VAL A 504 5.38 -31.47 -70.85
C VAL A 504 6.56 -31.97 -70.00
N ALA A 505 7.79 -31.57 -70.34
CA ALA A 505 8.98 -31.94 -69.59
C ALA A 505 8.94 -31.42 -68.14
N ARG A 506 8.57 -30.15 -67.96
CA ARG A 506 8.49 -29.48 -66.67
C ARG A 506 7.31 -30.01 -65.83
N VAL A 507 6.19 -30.34 -66.49
CA VAL A 507 5.05 -30.99 -65.84
C VAL A 507 5.42 -32.37 -65.29
N ALA A 508 6.19 -33.15 -66.05
CA ALA A 508 6.64 -34.48 -65.63
C ALA A 508 7.52 -34.41 -64.37
N GLU A 509 8.41 -33.41 -64.31
CA GLU A 509 9.24 -33.11 -63.14
C GLU A 509 8.37 -32.71 -61.92
N LEU A 510 7.46 -31.73 -62.07
CA LEU A 510 6.61 -31.24 -60.98
C LEU A 510 5.56 -32.25 -60.50
N ALA A 511 5.11 -33.14 -61.37
CA ALA A 511 4.16 -34.20 -61.02
C ALA A 511 4.85 -35.50 -60.59
N HIS A 512 6.20 -35.55 -60.60
CA HIS A 512 7.00 -36.74 -60.30
C HIS A 512 6.58 -37.99 -61.10
N VAL A 513 6.34 -37.83 -62.41
CA VAL A 513 5.96 -38.91 -63.33
C VAL A 513 6.80 -38.85 -64.61
N HIS A 514 6.78 -39.92 -65.40
CA HIS A 514 7.46 -39.93 -66.70
C HIS A 514 6.74 -39.05 -67.73
N ARG A 515 7.48 -38.43 -68.67
CA ARG A 515 6.92 -37.57 -69.74
C ARG A 515 5.84 -38.29 -70.58
N ASN A 516 5.99 -39.60 -70.79
CA ASN A 516 4.98 -40.41 -71.48
C ASN A 516 3.66 -40.48 -70.73
N THR A 517 3.71 -40.60 -69.39
CA THR A 517 2.52 -40.59 -68.54
C THR A 517 1.82 -39.23 -68.60
N VAL A 518 2.57 -38.12 -68.65
CA VAL A 518 2.00 -36.79 -68.85
C VAL A 518 1.29 -36.71 -70.21
N ARG A 519 1.92 -37.17 -71.30
CA ARG A 519 1.28 -37.18 -72.64
C ARG A 519 -0.02 -38.00 -72.65
N GLN A 520 0.00 -39.20 -72.08
CA GLN A 520 -1.21 -40.04 -71.97
C GLN A 520 -2.32 -39.36 -71.16
N ARG A 521 -1.96 -38.69 -70.05
CA ARG A 521 -2.93 -37.91 -69.27
C ARG A 521 -3.47 -36.72 -70.05
N LEU A 522 -2.65 -36.01 -70.82
CA LEU A 522 -3.08 -34.89 -71.67
C LEU A 522 -4.02 -35.33 -72.81
N GLU A 523 -3.75 -36.47 -73.45
CA GLU A 523 -4.68 -37.07 -74.42
C GLU A 523 -6.04 -37.39 -73.75
N ARG A 524 -6.00 -37.96 -72.54
CA ARG A 524 -7.21 -38.24 -71.77
C ARG A 524 -7.96 -36.97 -71.38
N ILE A 525 -7.26 -35.94 -70.92
CA ILE A 525 -7.82 -34.62 -70.60
C ILE A 525 -8.51 -34.03 -71.85
N GLY A 526 -7.85 -34.09 -73.02
CA GLY A 526 -8.44 -33.64 -74.28
C GLY A 526 -9.70 -34.40 -74.67
N SER A 527 -9.77 -35.71 -74.39
CA SER A 527 -11.00 -36.50 -74.63
C SER A 527 -12.16 -36.15 -73.70
N LEU A 528 -11.87 -35.62 -72.48
CA LEU A 528 -12.87 -35.28 -71.47
C LEU A 528 -13.35 -33.83 -71.57
N LEU A 529 -12.45 -32.89 -71.87
CA LEU A 529 -12.74 -31.46 -71.99
C LEU A 529 -13.10 -31.01 -73.42
N GLY A 530 -12.85 -31.87 -74.40
CA GLY A 530 -13.03 -31.60 -75.82
C GLY A 530 -11.82 -30.91 -76.47
N PRO A 531 -11.82 -30.81 -77.82
CA PRO A 531 -10.73 -30.19 -78.57
C PRO A 531 -10.58 -28.71 -78.22
N GLY A 532 -9.33 -28.23 -78.13
CA GLY A 532 -8.99 -26.83 -77.88
C GLY A 532 -9.16 -26.36 -76.43
N TRP A 533 -9.19 -27.26 -75.44
CA TRP A 533 -9.25 -26.91 -74.02
C TRP A 533 -8.04 -26.07 -73.54
N ASP A 534 -6.90 -26.23 -74.21
CA ASP A 534 -5.63 -25.54 -73.97
C ASP A 534 -5.38 -24.39 -74.96
N ALA A 535 -6.32 -24.09 -75.86
CA ALA A 535 -6.21 -23.04 -76.88
C ALA A 535 -7.08 -21.81 -76.54
N SER A 536 -6.66 -20.61 -76.96
CA SER A 536 -7.43 -19.37 -76.78
C SER A 536 -8.76 -19.43 -77.55
N PRO A 537 -9.90 -18.98 -76.98
CA PRO A 537 -10.08 -18.34 -75.66
C PRO A 537 -10.32 -19.31 -74.48
N ARG A 538 -10.62 -20.59 -74.74
CA ARG A 538 -10.97 -21.61 -73.72
C ARG A 538 -9.85 -21.93 -72.74
N ARG A 539 -8.60 -21.68 -73.13
CA ARG A 539 -7.42 -21.83 -72.26
C ARG A 539 -7.58 -21.02 -70.97
N LEU A 540 -8.05 -19.78 -71.06
CA LEU A 540 -8.20 -18.89 -69.91
C LEU A 540 -9.29 -19.40 -68.95
N GLU A 541 -10.47 -19.74 -69.50
CA GLU A 541 -11.59 -20.28 -68.72
C GLU A 541 -11.20 -21.58 -68.00
N THR A 542 -10.52 -22.48 -68.71
CA THR A 542 -10.07 -23.76 -68.15
C THR A 542 -8.99 -23.55 -67.09
N HIS A 543 -8.05 -22.62 -67.30
CA HIS A 543 -7.02 -22.27 -66.31
C HIS A 543 -7.63 -21.68 -65.04
N LEU A 544 -8.56 -20.73 -65.17
CA LEU A 544 -9.27 -20.13 -64.03
C LEU A 544 -10.07 -21.17 -63.25
N ALA A 545 -10.83 -22.02 -63.95
CA ALA A 545 -11.59 -23.11 -63.36
C ALA A 545 -10.69 -24.10 -62.59
N LEU A 546 -9.55 -24.48 -63.18
CA LEU A 546 -8.56 -25.34 -62.54
C LEU A 546 -7.93 -24.66 -61.31
N ARG A 547 -7.61 -23.36 -61.37
CA ARG A 547 -7.06 -22.61 -60.23
C ARG A 547 -8.02 -22.58 -59.04
N VAL A 548 -9.30 -22.32 -59.28
CA VAL A 548 -10.34 -22.35 -58.23
C VAL A 548 -10.47 -23.74 -57.61
N VAL A 549 -10.56 -24.78 -58.45
CA VAL A 549 -10.69 -26.17 -57.98
C VAL A 549 -9.45 -26.63 -57.21
N MET A 550 -8.25 -26.28 -57.66
CA MET A 550 -7.00 -26.65 -57.00
C MET A 550 -6.81 -25.93 -55.67
N ALA A 551 -7.33 -24.72 -55.52
CA ALA A 551 -7.29 -23.95 -54.29
C ALA A 551 -8.36 -24.36 -53.26
N GLY A 552 -9.49 -24.94 -53.70
CA GLY A 552 -10.53 -25.46 -52.80
C GLY A 552 -10.43 -26.96 -52.47
N ALA A 553 -9.36 -27.64 -52.91
CA ALA A 553 -9.17 -29.09 -52.77
C ALA A 553 -8.18 -29.50 -51.65
N THR A 554 -7.82 -28.56 -50.79
CA THR A 554 -7.10 -28.78 -49.52
C THR A 554 -8.10 -28.69 -48.38
#